data_AF-A0A965NHH2-F1
#
_entry.id   AF-A0A965NHH2-F1
#
_cell.length_a   1.000
_cell.length_b   1.000
_cell.length_c   1.000
_cell.angle_alpha   90.00
_cell.angle_beta   90.00
_cell.angle_gamma   90.00
#
_symmetry.space_group_name_H-M   'P 1'
#
loop_
_entity.id
_entity.type
_entity.pdbx_description
1 polymer ?
#
loop_
_entity_poly.entity_id
_entity_poly.type
_entity_poly.pdbx_seq_one_letter_code
_entity_poly.pdbx_strand_id
1 'polypeptide(L)' 'MSKLPLRDRHIILTRPEGRSAEWKSILMEAGASVAELPLIEISFEPDAIVLTEVFEGIGEYDWLIFT' A
#
# COMPACT_ATOMS: atom_id res chain seq x y z
N MET A 1 33.74 -2.60 10.71
CA MET A 1 32.53 -1.77 10.85
C MET A 1 31.62 -2.09 9.68
N SER A 2 30.45 -2.70 9.90
CA SER A 2 29.53 -2.99 8.79
C SER A 2 28.98 -1.67 8.27
N LYS A 3 29.17 -1.41 6.97
CA LYS A 3 28.55 -0.28 6.30
C LYS A 3 27.06 -0.61 6.17
N LEU A 4 26.19 0.30 6.64
CA LEU A 4 24.75 0.17 6.43
C LEU A 4 24.46 -0.04 4.93
N PRO A 5 23.59 -0.98 4.56
CA PRO A 5 23.46 -1.43 3.17
C PRO A 5 22.95 -0.35 2.21
N LEU A 6 22.21 0.64 2.71
CA LEU A 6 21.65 1.75 1.92
C LEU A 6 22.30 3.10 2.23
N ARG A 7 23.49 3.11 2.83
CA ARG A 7 24.21 4.35 3.12
C ARG A 7 24.39 5.20 1.86
N ASP A 8 24.15 6.50 2.00
CA ASP A 8 24.24 7.53 0.95
C ASP A 8 23.21 7.34 -0.20
N ARG A 9 22.15 6.56 0.03
CA ARG A 9 21.03 6.41 -0.91
C ARG A 9 19.88 7.35 -0.55
N HIS A 10 19.29 7.96 -1.57
CA HIS A 10 18.05 8.71 -1.50
C HIS A 10 16.95 7.88 -2.15
N ILE A 11 15.86 7.60 -1.42
CA ILE A 11 14.76 6.75 -1.88
C ILE A 11 13.46 7.55 -1.80
N ILE A 12 12.68 7.51 -2.88
CA ILE A 12 11.36 8.11 -2.96
C ILE A 12 10.32 6.99 -2.89
N LEU A 13 9.42 7.06 -1.91
CA LEU A 13 8.29 6.13 -1.79
C LEU A 13 7.07 6.72 -2.52
N THR A 14 6.62 6.01 -3.55
CA THR A 14 5.48 6.43 -4.40
C THR A 14 4.17 5.71 -4.10
N ARG A 15 4.13 4.98 -2.99
CA ARG A 15 2.96 4.20 -2.55
C ARG A 15 1.83 5.14 -2.07
N PRO A 16 0.59 4.64 -1.95
CA PRO A 16 -0.51 5.42 -1.39
C PRO A 16 -0.17 6.04 -0.04
N GLU A 17 -0.80 7.18 0.24
CA GLU A 17 -0.64 7.87 1.51
C GLU A 17 -0.95 6.94 2.68
N GLY A 18 -0.14 7.03 3.75
CA GLY A 18 -0.27 6.17 4.93
C GLY A 18 0.16 4.70 4.74
N ARG A 19 0.53 4.26 3.53
CA ARG A 19 0.97 2.87 3.24
C ARG A 19 2.49 2.70 3.16
N SER A 20 3.26 3.71 3.57
CA SER A 20 4.72 3.78 3.47
C SER A 20 5.45 3.79 4.82
N ALA A 21 4.74 3.86 5.96
CA ALA A 21 5.36 4.07 7.27
C ALA A 21 6.36 2.96 7.66
N GLU A 22 5.97 1.69 7.47
CA GLU A 22 6.85 0.54 7.73
C GLU A 22 8.11 0.59 6.84
N TRP A 23 7.92 0.80 5.53
CA TRP A 23 9.01 0.90 4.56
C TRP A 23 9.98 2.02 4.88
N LYS A 24 9.46 3.18 5.30
CA LYS A 24 10.27 4.32 5.71
C LYS A 24 11.18 3.96 6.88
N SER A 25 10.67 3.27 7.91
CA SER A 25 11.47 2.82 9.05
C SER A 25 12.60 1.89 8.60
N ILE A 26 12.25 0.83 7.86
CA ILE A 26 13.20 -0.20 7.39
C ILE A 26 14.33 0.43 6.55
N LEU A 27 13.98 1.34 5.62
CA LEU A 27 14.94 1.97 4.72
C LEU A 27 15.85 2.96 5.47
N MET A 28 15.31 3.71 6.43
CA MET A 28 16.09 4.62 7.26
C MET A 28 17.04 3.87 8.20
N GLU A 29 16.58 2.78 8.82
CA GLU A 29 17.41 1.88 9.63
C GLU A 29 18.54 1.25 8.81
N ALA A 30 18.28 0.96 7.53
CA ALA A 30 19.27 0.49 6.56
C ALA A 30 20.21 1.61 6.05
N GLY A 31 20.07 2.85 6.52
CA GLY A 31 20.98 3.97 6.24
C GLY A 31 20.58 4.86 5.06
N ALA A 32 19.38 4.68 4.49
CA ALA A 32 18.87 5.56 3.44
C ALA A 32 18.28 6.86 4.01
N SER A 33 18.25 7.88 3.17
CA SER A 33 17.33 9.01 3.35
C SER A 33 16.08 8.77 2.50
N VAL A 34 14.92 9.04 3.07
CA VAL A 34 13.63 8.67 2.47
C VAL A 34 12.73 9.90 2.38
N ALA A 35 12.15 10.10 1.20
CA ALA A 35 11.08 11.07 0.96
C ALA A 35 9.82 10.33 0.48
N GLU A 36 8.65 10.87 0.81
CA GLU A 36 7.37 10.36 0.34
C GLU A 36 6.82 11.26 -0.76
N LEU A 37 6.34 10.64 -1.83
CA LEU A 37 5.67 11.30 -2.95
C LEU A 37 4.55 10.36 -3.42
N PRO A 38 3.38 10.34 -2.75
CA PRO A 38 2.30 9.44 -3.13
C PRO A 38 1.86 9.69 -4.57
N LEU A 39 1.93 8.66 -5.42
CA LEU A 39 1.52 8.71 -6.83
C LEU A 39 0.31 7.83 -7.13
N ILE A 40 -0.24 7.16 -6.11
CA ILE A 40 -1.40 6.28 -6.21
C ILE A 40 -2.39 6.72 -5.14
N GLU A 41 -3.63 6.96 -5.55
CA GLU A 41 -4.77 7.16 -4.65
C GLU A 41 -5.62 5.90 -4.62
N ILE A 42 -6.06 5.49 -3.42
CA ILE A 42 -7.03 4.41 -3.26
C ILE A 42 -8.37 5.05 -2.95
N SER A 43 -9.27 5.04 -3.91
CA SER A 43 -10.66 5.47 -3.76
C SER A 43 -11.61 4.27 -3.75
N PHE A 44 -12.77 4.42 -3.10
CA PHE A 44 -13.84 3.45 -3.14
C PHE A 44 -14.92 3.94 -4.10
N GLU A 45 -14.84 3.48 -5.35
CA GLU A 45 -15.76 3.88 -6.44
C GLU A 45 -16.35 2.65 -7.15
N PRO A 46 -17.08 1.77 -6.44
CA PRO A 46 -17.75 0.67 -7.10
C PRO A 46 -18.96 1.17 -7.91
N ASP A 47 -19.34 0.41 -8.93
CA ASP A 47 -20.66 0.55 -9.54
C ASP A 47 -21.73 0.19 -8.50
N ALA A 48 -22.65 1.12 -8.24
CA ALA A 48 -23.65 0.97 -7.19
C ALA A 48 -24.65 -0.15 -7.49
N ILE A 49 -25.00 -0.37 -8.77
CA ILE A 49 -25.94 -1.42 -9.18
C ILE A 49 -25.28 -2.78 -8.96
N VAL A 50 -24.06 -2.95 -9.46
CA VAL A 50 -23.28 -4.18 -9.28
C VAL A 50 -23.07 -4.48 -7.80
N LEU A 51 -22.74 -3.46 -7.00
CA LEU A 51 -22.54 -3.62 -5.57
C LEU A 51 -23.81 -4.14 -4.88
N THR A 52 -24.98 -3.57 -5.20
CA THR A 52 -26.26 -4.02 -4.66
C THR A 52 -26.57 -5.46 -5.05
N GLU A 53 -26.47 -5.80 -6.34
CA GLU A 53 -26.75 -7.17 -6.82
C GLU A 53 -25.84 -8.21 -6.16
N VAL A 54 -24.54 -7.92 -6.05
CA VAL A 54 -23.58 -8.81 -5.39
C VAL A 54 -23.90 -8.99 -3.91
N PHE A 55 -24.31 -7.94 -3.21
CA PHE A 55 -24.70 -8.03 -1.80
C PHE A 55 -26.03 -8.76 -1.59
N GLU A 56 -27.01 -8.58 -2.46
CA GLU A 56 -28.29 -9.31 -2.39
C GLU A 56 -28.08 -10.82 -2.59
N GLY A 57 -27.18 -11.21 -3.50
CA GLY A 57 -26.82 -12.60 -3.77
C GLY A 57 -25.67 -13.15 -2.91
N ILE A 58 -25.17 -12.41 -1.92
CA ILE A 58 -23.91 -12.78 -1.23
C ILE A 58 -23.97 -14.16 -0.55
N GLY A 59 -25.16 -14.58 -0.13
CA GLY A 59 -25.40 -15.88 0.51
C GLY A 59 -25.37 -17.07 -0.44
N GLU A 60 -25.32 -16.84 -1.77
CA GLU A 60 -25.20 -17.90 -2.78
C GLU A 60 -23.76 -18.34 -3.01
N TYR A 61 -22.78 -17.53 -2.58
CA TYR A 61 -21.36 -17.83 -2.73
C TYR A 61 -20.84 -18.63 -1.54
N ASP A 62 -20.18 -19.75 -1.82
CA ASP A 62 -19.54 -20.57 -0.78
C ASP A 62 -18.27 -19.90 -0.19
N TRP A 63 -17.65 -18.96 -0.90
CA TRP A 63 -16.35 -18.37 -0.53
C TRP A 63 -16.30 -16.86 -0.84
N LEU A 64 -15.59 -16.13 0.03
CA LEU A 64 -15.15 -14.75 -0.18
C LEU A 64 -13.63 -14.72 -0.15
N ILE A 65 -13.01 -14.10 -1.14
CA ILE A 65 -11.55 -14.02 -1.28
C ILE A 65 -11.11 -12.56 -1.14
N PHE A 66 -10.14 -12.32 -0.26
CA PHE A 66 -9.47 -11.04 -0.09
C PHE A 66 -8.01 -11.18 -0.50
N THR A 67 -7.51 -10.26 -1.31
CA THR A 67 -6.14 -10.21 -1.84
C THR A 67 -5.22 -9.34 -0.99
#